data_AF-A0A7W1XDU4-F1
#
_entry.id   AF-A0A7W1XDU4-F1
#
_cell.length_a   1.000
_cell.length_b   1.000
_cell.length_c   1.000
_cell.angle_alpha   90.00
_cell.angle_beta   90.00
_cell.angle_gamma   90.00
#
_symmetry.space_group_name_H-M   'P 1'
#
loop_
_entity.id
_entity.type
_entity.pdbx_description
1 polymer ?
#
loop_
_entity_poly.entity_id
_entity_poly.type
_entity_poly.pdbx_seq_one_letter_code
_entity_poly.pdbx_strand_id
1 'polypeptide(L)' 'MTKKEIASPLRFPGSKSRVYNKMCKYFNIPHSEYREPFVGGGSIFLKKTLAQNN' A
#
# COMPACT_ATOMS: atom_id res chain seq x y z
N MET A 1 14.10 2.04 -15.19
CA MET A 1 14.48 1.88 -13.76
C MET A 1 13.29 1.30 -13.02
N THR A 2 13.41 0.11 -12.42
CA THR A 2 12.32 -0.52 -11.67
C THR A 2 12.10 0.23 -10.36
N LYS A 3 10.87 0.67 -10.10
CA LYS A 3 10.50 1.36 -8.87
C LYS A 3 10.73 0.39 -7.70
N LYS A 4 11.69 0.68 -6.82
CA LYS A 4 12.03 -0.19 -5.69
C LYS A 4 10.81 -0.30 -4.77
N GLU A 5 10.29 -1.52 -4.59
CA GLU A 5 9.19 -1.74 -3.65
C GLU A 5 9.67 -1.46 -2.23
N ILE A 6 8.95 -0.59 -1.51
CA ILE A 6 9.23 -0.28 -0.11
C ILE A 6 8.45 -1.25 0.76
N ALA A 7 9.17 -2.08 1.51
CA ALA A 7 8.58 -2.91 2.55
C ALA A 7 8.40 -2.09 3.83
N SER A 8 7.40 -2.45 4.64
CA SER A 8 7.25 -1.84 5.96
C SER A 8 8.48 -2.13 6.84
N PRO A 9 9.04 -1.14 7.53
CA PRO A 9 10.13 -1.35 8.49
C PRO A 9 9.64 -1.97 9.81
N LEU A 10 8.32 -2.05 10.02
CA LEU A 10 7.73 -2.50 11.29
C LEU A 10 7.26 -3.96 11.18
N ARG A 11 7.65 -4.78 12.17
CA ARG A 11 7.05 -6.10 12.38
C ARG A 11 5.69 -5.91 13.03
N PHE A 12 4.61 -6.11 12.27
CA PHE A 12 3.24 -5.92 12.74
C PHE A 12 2.36 -7.17 12.52
N PRO A 13 1.66 -7.67 13.56
CA PRO A 13 0.71 -8.77 13.42
C PRO A 13 -0.47 -8.35 12.55
N GLY A 14 -0.88 -9.20 11.60
CA GLY A 14 -1.94 -8.85 10.65
C GLY A 14 -1.50 -7.89 9.53
N SER A 15 -0.19 -7.76 9.27
CA SER A 15 0.28 -7.06 8.08
C SER A 15 -0.35 -7.63 6.81
N LYS A 16 -0.72 -6.75 5.88
CA LYS A 16 -1.38 -7.14 4.64
C LYS A 16 -0.37 -7.45 3.51
N SER A 17 0.92 -7.51 3.84
CA SER A 17 2.01 -7.76 2.89
C SER A 17 1.82 -9.05 2.09
N ARG A 18 1.33 -10.13 2.74
CA ARG A 18 1.12 -11.44 2.11
C ARG A 18 -0.07 -11.49 1.15
N VAL A 19 -1.06 -10.61 1.35
CA VAL A 19 -2.29 -10.58 0.53
C VAL A 19 -2.27 -9.47 -0.52
N TYR A 20 -1.25 -8.62 -0.54
CA TYR A 20 -1.12 -7.49 -1.48
C TYR A 20 -1.34 -7.91 -2.93
N ASN A 21 -0.69 -8.99 -3.39
CA ASN A 21 -0.79 -9.46 -4.78
C ASN A 21 -2.22 -9.86 -5.20
N LYS A 22 -3.10 -10.21 -4.24
CA LYS A 22 -4.51 -10.51 -4.52
C LYS A 22 -5.35 -9.24 -4.65
N MET A 23 -4.97 -8.17 -3.94
CA MET A 23 -5.74 -6.94 -3.84
C MET A 23 -5.23 -5.81 -4.75
N CYS A 24 -3.97 -5.86 -5.19
CA CYS A 24 -3.31 -4.75 -5.88
C CYS A 24 -4.06 -4.27 -7.14
N LYS A 25 -4.72 -5.18 -7.85
CA LYS A 25 -5.56 -4.88 -9.02
C LYS A 25 -6.69 -3.89 -8.72
N TYR A 26 -7.18 -3.83 -7.48
CA TYR A 26 -8.25 -2.91 -7.07
C TYR A 26 -7.74 -1.51 -6.69
N PHE A 27 -6.42 -1.31 -6.54
CA PHE A 27 -5.85 0.00 -6.20
C PHE A 27 -5.53 0.87 -7.41
N ASN A 28 -5.58 0.32 -8.63
CA ASN A 28 -5.31 1.03 -9.88
C ASN A 28 -6.51 1.84 -10.38
N ILE A 29 -7.15 2.57 -9.47
CA ILE A 29 -8.27 3.46 -9.78
C ILE A 29 -7.77 4.88 -9.50
N PRO A 30 -7.87 5.83 -10.45
CA PRO A 30 -7.50 7.22 -10.18
C PRO A 30 -8.32 7.80 -9.02
N HIS A 31 -7.64 8.42 -8.05
CA HIS A 31 -8.28 9.09 -6.91
C HIS A 31 -7.42 10.27 -6.45
N SER A 32 -8.08 11.28 -5.88
CA SER A 32 -7.44 12.48 -5.32
C SER A 32 -6.68 12.17 -4.05
N GLU A 33 -7.25 11.37 -3.14
CA GLU A 33 -6.69 11.03 -1.84
C GLU A 33 -6.81 9.54 -1.53
N TYR A 34 -5.80 8.98 -0.86
CA TYR A 34 -5.84 7.62 -0.30
C TYR A 34 -5.82 7.69 1.22
N ARG A 35 -6.83 7.11 1.87
CA ARG A 35 -6.92 7.00 3.32
C ARG A 35 -7.03 5.53 3.73
N GLU A 36 -6.18 5.09 4.64
CA GLU A 36 -6.22 3.73 5.19
C GLU A 36 -6.46 3.81 6.71
N PRO A 37 -7.73 3.84 7.16
CA PRO A 37 -8.06 4.00 8.58
C PRO A 37 -7.41 2.94 9.48
N PHE A 38 -7.23 1.72 8.95
CA PHE A 38 -6.61 0.59 9.64
C PHE A 38 -5.24 0.25 9.04
N VAL A 39 -4.32 1.20 9.10
CA VAL A 39 -3.00 1.10 8.45
C VAL A 39 -2.14 -0.05 9.03
N GLY A 40 -2.14 -0.23 10.35
CA GLY A 40 -1.27 -1.20 11.03
C GLY A 40 0.19 -1.00 10.63
N GLY A 41 0.84 -2.05 10.13
CA GLY A 41 2.20 -1.97 9.60
C GLY A 41 2.36 -1.17 8.29
N GLY A 42 1.30 -0.59 7.71
CA GLY A 42 1.42 0.27 6.52
C GLY A 42 1.87 -0.42 5.23
N SER A 43 1.77 -1.75 5.16
CA SER A 43 2.27 -2.53 4.03
C SER A 43 1.56 -2.23 2.71
N ILE A 44 0.29 -1.82 2.73
CA ILE A 44 -0.45 -1.42 1.53
C ILE A 44 -0.09 0.01 1.17
N PHE A 45 -0.24 0.95 2.12
CA PHE A 45 0.14 2.36 1.95
C PHE A 45 1.51 2.53 1.30
N LEU A 46 2.54 1.82 1.76
CA LEU A 46 3.91 1.94 1.25
C LEU A 46 4.13 1.29 -0.14
N LYS A 47 3.33 0.28 -0.51
CA LYS A 47 3.46 -0.44 -1.79
C LYS A 47 2.58 0.13 -2.89
N LYS A 48 1.44 0.74 -2.54
CA LYS A 48 0.48 1.32 -3.47
C LYS A 48 1.13 2.48 -4.26
N THR A 49 0.65 2.70 -5.49
CA THR A 49 0.96 3.91 -6.25
C THR A 49 0.40 5.17 -5.56
N LEU A 50 1.02 6.32 -5.80
CA LEU A 50 0.59 7.59 -5.21
C LEU A 50 -0.77 8.01 -5.78
N ALA A 51 -1.55 8.74 -4.97
CA ALA A 51 -2.77 9.39 -5.41
C ALA A 51 -2.42 10.63 -6.27
N GLN A 52 -3.43 11.29 -6.83
CA GLN A 52 -3.20 12.52 -7.61
C GLN A 52 -2.64 13.64 -6.73
N ASN A 53 -3.12 13.74 -5.50
CA ASN A 53 -2.65 14.72 -4.52
C ASN A 53 -1.98 13.95 -3.37
N ASN A 54 -0.77 14.36 -2.98
CA ASN A 54 -0.06 13.84 -1.81
C ASN A 54 0.00 14.90 -0.72
#